data_AF-A0A2V7TII1-F1
#
_entry.id   AF-A0A2V7TII1-F1
#
_cell.length_a   1.000
_cell.length_b   1.000
_cell.length_c   1.000
_cell.angle_alpha   90.00
_cell.angle_beta   90.00
_cell.angle_gamma   90.00
#
_symmetry.space_group_name_H-M   'P 1'
#
loop_
_entity.id
_entity.type
_entity.pdbx_description
1 polymer ?
#
loop_
_entity_poly.entity_id
_entity_poly.type
_entity_poly.pdbx_seq_one_letter_code
_entity_poly.pdbx_strand_id
1 'polypeptide(L)'
;MPDLLAARSQMAVSLAFHIVFAVIGIAMPLMMVLAERRWQVTGHAIYLDLAKLWAKGTAILFAVGAVSGTVLSFELGLLWPRFMELAGPIIGMPFSLEGFAFFTEAIFLGIYLYGWDRISRRAHLWAGVAVAASGMASGIFVVIANAWMNAPTGFALANGQLVNVDPLAAMANAAAPSQTLHMTLAAFAATGFAVAG
;
A
#
# COMPACT_ATOMS: atom_id res chain seq x y z
N MET A 1 -12.31 19.85 23.08
CA MET A 1 -11.06 19.89 22.30
C MET A 1 -11.26 20.90 21.17
N PRO A 2 -10.30 21.78 20.86
CA PRO A 2 -10.39 22.62 19.66
C PRO A 2 -10.44 21.74 18.40
N ASP A 3 -11.17 22.18 17.38
CA ASP A 3 -11.48 21.41 16.16
C ASP A 3 -10.21 20.84 15.48
N LEU A 4 -9.12 21.61 15.47
CA LEU A 4 -7.84 21.16 14.93
C LEU A 4 -7.24 19.97 15.69
N LEU A 5 -7.33 19.94 17.02
CA LEU A 5 -6.83 18.80 17.81
C LEU A 5 -7.71 17.57 17.63
N ALA A 6 -9.02 17.75 17.47
CA ALA A 6 -9.93 16.66 17.15
C ALA A 6 -9.60 16.05 15.78
N ALA A 7 -9.43 16.88 14.74
CA ALA A 7 -9.05 16.44 13.40
C ALA A 7 -7.70 15.69 13.39
N ARG A 8 -6.69 16.21 14.10
CA ARG A 8 -5.39 15.54 14.25
C ARG A 8 -5.51 14.19 14.96
N SER A 9 -6.29 14.13 16.03
CA SER A 9 -6.46 12.90 16.83
C SER A 9 -7.21 11.83 16.04
N GLN A 10 -8.27 12.22 15.33
CA GLN A 10 -9.04 11.32 14.47
C GLN A 10 -8.15 10.71 13.39
N MET A 11 -7.47 11.55 12.60
CA MET A 11 -6.55 11.09 11.55
C MET A 11 -5.43 10.20 12.11
N ALA A 12 -4.89 10.54 13.29
CA ALA A 12 -3.85 9.74 13.94
C ALA A 12 -4.34 8.33 14.32
N VAL A 13 -5.55 8.21 14.88
CA VAL A 13 -6.16 6.92 15.22
C VAL A 13 -6.42 6.10 13.96
N SER A 14 -7.00 6.71 12.92
CA SER A 14 -7.30 6.03 11.65
C SER A 14 -6.02 5.54 10.96
N LEU A 15 -4.96 6.35 10.92
CA LEU A 15 -3.65 5.96 10.38
C LEU A 15 -2.99 4.84 11.21
N ALA A 16 -3.01 4.97 12.54
CA ALA A 16 -2.43 3.96 13.44
C ALA A 16 -3.16 2.62 13.33
N PHE A 17 -4.47 2.62 13.11
CA PHE A 17 -5.22 1.41 12.82
C PHE A 17 -4.86 0.85 11.44
N HIS A 18 -4.92 1.68 10.40
CA HIS A 18 -4.72 1.25 9.02
C HIS A 18 -3.35 0.63 8.79
N ILE A 19 -2.28 1.22 9.35
CA ILE A 19 -0.91 0.78 9.08
C ILE A 19 -0.67 -0.68 9.51
N VAL A 20 -1.34 -1.16 10.57
CA VAL A 20 -1.23 -2.55 11.04
C VAL A 20 -1.66 -3.54 9.95
N PHE A 21 -2.70 -3.20 9.17
CA PHE A 21 -3.21 -4.05 8.09
C PHE A 21 -2.48 -3.78 6.77
N ALA A 22 -2.07 -2.53 6.52
CA ALA A 22 -1.37 -2.16 5.30
C ALA A 22 -0.01 -2.84 5.16
N VAL A 23 0.79 -2.92 6.23
CA VAL A 23 2.12 -3.57 6.18
C VAL A 23 2.05 -5.06 5.86
N ILE A 24 0.94 -5.71 6.25
CA ILE A 24 0.65 -7.11 5.95
C ILE A 24 0.35 -7.25 4.46
N GLY A 25 -0.45 -6.36 3.89
CA GLY A 25 -0.72 -6.31 2.45
C GLY A 25 0.56 -6.11 1.61
N ILE A 26 1.50 -5.30 2.10
CA ILE A 26 2.79 -5.08 1.41
C ILE A 26 3.67 -6.35 1.42
N ALA A 27 3.78 -7.04 2.56
CA ALA A 27 4.82 -8.05 2.77
C ALA A 27 4.36 -9.51 2.65
N MET A 28 3.14 -9.84 3.11
CA MET A 28 2.64 -11.22 3.07
C MET A 28 2.59 -11.83 1.66
N PRO A 29 2.21 -11.10 0.60
CA PRO A 29 2.19 -11.67 -0.74
C PRO A 29 3.55 -12.21 -1.20
N LEU A 30 4.67 -11.57 -0.82
CA LEU A 30 5.99 -12.11 -1.13
C LEU A 30 6.21 -13.46 -0.42
N MET A 31 5.81 -13.58 0.84
CA MET A 31 5.93 -14.83 1.59
C MET A 31 5.07 -15.95 0.98
N MET A 32 3.85 -15.62 0.53
CA MET A 32 2.97 -16.53 -0.21
C MET A 32 3.64 -17.04 -1.50
N VAL A 33 4.21 -16.14 -2.30
CA VAL A 33 4.94 -16.48 -3.54
C VAL A 33 6.14 -17.37 -3.25
N LEU A 34 6.91 -17.06 -2.21
CA LEU A 34 8.08 -17.86 -1.81
C LEU A 34 7.66 -19.27 -1.37
N ALA A 35 6.60 -19.39 -0.57
CA ALA A 35 6.07 -20.69 -0.16
C ALA A 35 5.58 -21.50 -1.37
N GLU A 36 4.79 -20.91 -2.26
CA GLU A 36 4.34 -21.60 -3.47
C GLU A 36 5.51 -22.01 -4.37
N ARG A 37 6.46 -21.10 -4.62
CA ARG A 37 7.64 -21.43 -5.44
C ARG A 37 8.43 -22.57 -4.83
N ARG A 38 8.60 -22.57 -3.50
CA ARG A 38 9.30 -23.63 -2.78
C ARG A 38 8.56 -24.97 -2.89
N TRP A 39 7.23 -24.97 -2.81
CA TRP A 39 6.41 -26.15 -3.11
C TRP A 39 6.62 -26.64 -4.55
N GLN A 40 6.57 -25.75 -5.55
CA GLN A 40 6.74 -26.13 -6.96
C GLN A 40 8.11 -26.77 -7.25
N VAL A 41 9.16 -26.36 -6.53
CA VAL A 41 10.52 -26.92 -6.68
C VAL A 41 10.72 -28.21 -5.88
N THR A 42 10.16 -28.32 -4.67
CA THR A 42 10.44 -29.44 -3.75
C THR A 42 9.41 -30.55 -3.76
N GLY A 43 8.15 -30.23 -4.11
CA GLY A 43 7.01 -31.13 -3.93
C GLY A 43 6.59 -31.34 -2.46
N HIS A 44 7.23 -30.70 -1.48
CA HIS A 44 6.87 -30.90 -0.08
C HIS A 44 5.53 -30.21 0.25
N ALA A 45 4.56 -30.97 0.74
CA ALA A 45 3.19 -30.50 0.99
C ALA A 45 3.12 -29.31 1.95
N ILE A 46 4.02 -29.24 2.94
CA ILE A 46 4.03 -28.16 3.95
C ILE A 46 4.09 -26.75 3.33
N TYR A 47 4.81 -26.57 2.23
CA TYR A 47 4.90 -25.26 1.58
C TYR A 47 3.60 -24.87 0.85
N LEU A 48 2.86 -25.86 0.33
CA LEU A 48 1.53 -25.65 -0.23
C LEU A 48 0.53 -25.25 0.86
N ASP A 49 0.59 -25.94 1.99
CA ASP A 49 -0.26 -25.67 3.15
C ASP A 49 0.00 -24.26 3.68
N LEU A 50 1.28 -23.85 3.80
CA LEU A 50 1.66 -22.48 4.15
C LEU A 50 1.13 -21.45 3.15
N ALA A 51 1.33 -21.65 1.84
CA ALA A 51 0.85 -20.73 0.83
C ALA A 51 -0.68 -20.54 0.90
N LYS A 52 -1.43 -21.63 1.05
CA LYS A 52 -2.90 -21.60 1.17
C LYS A 52 -3.38 -20.98 2.49
N LEU A 53 -2.72 -21.29 3.61
CA LEU A 53 -3.05 -20.75 4.91
C LEU A 53 -2.83 -19.23 4.95
N TRP A 54 -1.64 -18.79 4.52
CA TRP A 54 -1.29 -17.39 4.46
C TRP A 54 -2.17 -16.62 3.49
N ALA A 55 -2.53 -17.18 2.33
CA ALA A 55 -3.45 -16.52 1.40
C ALA A 55 -4.81 -16.21 2.05
N LYS A 56 -5.38 -17.15 2.81
CA LYS A 56 -6.66 -16.93 3.52
C LYS A 56 -6.53 -15.84 4.58
N GLY A 57 -5.44 -15.83 5.35
CA GLY A 57 -5.16 -14.79 6.34
C GLY A 57 -4.99 -13.41 5.69
N THR A 58 -4.17 -13.33 4.65
CA THR A 58 -3.96 -12.12 3.86
C THR A 58 -5.28 -11.58 3.31
N ALA A 59 -6.18 -12.42 2.80
CA ALA A 59 -7.48 -11.97 2.29
C ALA A 59 -8.34 -11.28 3.36
N ILE A 60 -8.38 -11.81 4.58
CA ILE A 60 -9.13 -11.22 5.69
C ILE A 60 -8.53 -9.87 6.09
N LEU A 61 -7.21 -9.83 6.26
CA LEU A 61 -6.49 -8.62 6.70
C LEU A 61 -6.50 -7.54 5.62
N PHE A 62 -6.41 -7.94 4.35
CA PHE A 62 -6.55 -7.07 3.19
C PHE A 62 -7.92 -6.39 3.16
N ALA A 63 -9.00 -7.12 3.45
CA ALA A 63 -10.34 -6.52 3.50
C ALA A 63 -10.45 -5.42 4.57
N VAL A 64 -9.87 -5.64 5.75
CA VAL A 64 -9.82 -4.62 6.81
C VAL A 64 -8.95 -3.43 6.41
N GLY A 65 -7.81 -3.69 5.77
CA GLY A 65 -6.94 -2.67 5.19
C GLY A 65 -7.65 -1.81 4.15
N ALA A 66 -8.38 -2.42 3.22
CA ALA A 66 -9.13 -1.73 2.17
C ALA A 66 -10.20 -0.77 2.74
N VAL A 67 -10.96 -1.22 3.74
CA VAL A 67 -11.99 -0.39 4.38
C VAL A 67 -11.36 0.77 5.15
N SER A 68 -10.32 0.50 5.93
CA SER A 68 -9.63 1.55 6.69
C SER A 68 -8.90 2.56 5.79
N GLY A 69 -8.34 2.13 4.66
CA GLY A 69 -7.76 3.03 3.66
C GLY A 69 -8.82 3.92 3.02
N THR A 70 -10.02 3.37 2.75
CA THR A 70 -11.16 4.15 2.26
C THR A 70 -11.54 5.26 3.25
N VAL A 71 -11.59 4.96 4.55
CA VAL A 71 -11.85 5.96 5.60
C VAL A 71 -10.83 7.10 5.53
N LEU A 72 -9.54 6.78 5.42
CA LEU A 72 -8.46 7.78 5.32
C LEU A 72 -8.60 8.70 4.09
N SER A 73 -8.97 8.15 2.93
CA SER A 73 -9.19 8.94 1.71
C SER A 73 -10.30 9.98 1.89
N PHE A 74 -11.37 9.64 2.62
CA PHE A 74 -12.41 10.60 2.97
C PHE A 74 -11.96 11.58 4.06
N GLU A 75 -11.24 11.10 5.07
CA GLU A 75 -10.73 11.95 6.16
C GLU A 75 -9.79 13.05 5.65
N LEU A 76 -8.97 12.79 4.62
CA LEU A 76 -8.13 13.82 4.00
C LEU A 76 -8.97 14.99 3.47
N GLY A 77 -10.07 14.72 2.77
CA GLY A 77 -10.95 15.76 2.23
C GLY A 77 -11.80 16.46 3.31
N LEU A 78 -12.32 15.69 4.27
CA LEU A 78 -13.24 16.19 5.30
C LEU A 78 -12.54 16.95 6.41
N LEU A 79 -11.39 16.45 6.88
CA LEU A 79 -10.66 17.02 8.00
C LEU A 79 -9.65 18.10 7.55
N TRP A 80 -9.19 18.04 6.30
CA TRP A 80 -8.15 18.93 5.77
C TRP A 80 -8.53 19.60 4.44
N PRO A 81 -9.72 20.24 4.32
CA PRO A 81 -10.23 20.75 3.04
C PRO A 81 -9.31 21.79 2.41
N ARG A 82 -8.78 22.74 3.19
CA ARG A 82 -7.86 23.78 2.68
C ARG A 82 -6.52 23.20 2.24
N PHE A 83 -6.05 22.14 2.89
CA PHE A 83 -4.87 21.42 2.45
C PHE A 83 -5.13 20.73 1.11
N MET A 84 -6.26 20.04 0.96
CA MET A 84 -6.61 19.33 -0.27
C MET A 84 -6.88 20.28 -1.45
N GLU A 85 -7.40 21.49 -1.20
CA GLU A 85 -7.52 22.54 -2.23
C GLU A 85 -6.17 22.91 -2.85
N LEU A 86 -5.10 22.91 -2.03
CA LEU A 86 -3.75 23.28 -2.45
C LEU A 86 -2.95 22.07 -2.94
N ALA A 87 -2.85 21.04 -2.12
CA ALA A 87 -2.00 19.88 -2.36
C ALA A 87 -2.64 18.85 -3.30
N GLY A 88 -3.97 18.82 -3.43
CA GLY A 88 -4.72 17.85 -4.22
C GLY A 88 -4.22 17.69 -5.67
N PRO A 89 -4.01 18.79 -6.43
CA PRO A 89 -3.44 18.71 -7.78
C PRO A 89 -2.04 18.10 -7.85
N ILE A 90 -1.29 18.10 -6.74
CA ILE A 90 0.09 17.64 -6.66
C ILE A 90 0.16 16.19 -6.20
N ILE A 91 -0.49 15.86 -5.08
CA ILE A 91 -0.50 14.52 -4.50
C ILE A 91 -1.57 13.60 -5.13
N GLY A 92 -2.47 14.13 -5.94
CA GLY A 92 -3.52 13.35 -6.59
C GLY A 92 -2.98 12.26 -7.53
N MET A 93 -1.83 12.51 -8.20
CA MET A 93 -1.19 11.50 -9.05
C MET A 93 -0.68 10.29 -8.25
N PRO A 94 0.15 10.44 -7.20
CA PRO A 94 0.56 9.29 -6.40
C PRO A 94 -0.63 8.54 -5.78
N PHE A 95 -1.66 9.22 -5.27
CA PHE A 95 -2.88 8.55 -4.78
C PHE A 95 -3.63 7.77 -5.87
N SER A 96 -3.68 8.30 -7.10
CA SER A 96 -4.31 7.59 -8.23
C SER A 96 -3.53 6.33 -8.61
N LEU A 97 -2.20 6.41 -8.59
CA LEU A 97 -1.31 5.26 -8.87
C LEU A 97 -1.35 4.22 -7.76
N GLU A 98 -1.46 4.65 -6.50
CA GLU A 98 -1.75 3.76 -5.37
C GLU A 98 -3.07 3.02 -5.60
N GLY A 99 -4.15 3.72 -5.95
CA GLY A 99 -5.45 3.10 -6.23
C GLY A 99 -5.40 2.09 -7.38
N PHE A 100 -4.66 2.39 -8.45
CA PHE A 100 -4.42 1.45 -9.55
C PHE A 100 -3.66 0.19 -9.09
N ALA A 101 -2.60 0.38 -8.30
CA ALA A 101 -1.81 -0.71 -7.76
C ALA A 101 -2.65 -1.59 -6.80
N PHE A 102 -3.38 -0.97 -5.87
CA PHE A 102 -4.29 -1.65 -4.95
C PHE A 102 -5.38 -2.45 -5.69
N PHE A 103 -5.97 -1.89 -6.74
CA PHE A 103 -6.98 -2.61 -7.51
C PHE A 103 -6.38 -3.79 -8.30
N THR A 104 -5.17 -3.63 -8.82
CA THR A 104 -4.39 -4.71 -9.43
C THR A 104 -4.13 -5.82 -8.42
N GLU A 105 -3.72 -5.46 -7.20
CA GLU A 105 -3.53 -6.39 -6.08
C GLU A 105 -4.81 -7.17 -5.80
N ALA A 106 -5.95 -6.48 -5.67
CA ALA A 106 -7.25 -7.09 -5.39
C ALA A 106 -7.67 -8.12 -6.47
N ILE A 107 -7.49 -7.78 -7.75
CA ILE A 107 -7.79 -8.68 -8.88
C ILE A 107 -6.94 -9.94 -8.78
N PHE A 108 -5.62 -9.78 -8.69
CA PHE A 108 -4.70 -10.92 -8.70
C PHE A 108 -4.76 -11.74 -7.40
N LEU A 109 -5.11 -11.12 -6.27
CA LEU A 109 -5.34 -11.83 -5.02
C LEU A 109 -6.59 -12.73 -5.13
N GLY A 110 -7.66 -12.23 -5.77
CA GLY A 110 -8.82 -13.06 -6.10
C GLY A 110 -8.44 -14.25 -6.99
N ILE A 111 -7.62 -14.02 -8.03
CA ILE A 111 -7.11 -15.10 -8.89
C ILE A 111 -6.26 -16.09 -8.08
N TYR A 112 -5.40 -15.61 -7.19
CA TYR A 112 -4.55 -16.45 -6.35
C TYR A 112 -5.36 -17.32 -5.37
N LEU A 113 -6.43 -16.77 -4.79
CA LEU A 113 -7.26 -17.50 -3.83
C LEU A 113 -8.07 -18.62 -4.50
N TYR A 114 -8.63 -18.35 -5.69
CA TYR A 114 -9.56 -19.25 -6.36
C TYR A 114 -8.95 -20.02 -7.54
N GLY A 115 -7.68 -19.77 -7.86
CA GLY A 115 -7.02 -20.27 -9.06
C GLY A 115 -6.32 -21.63 -8.93
N TRP A 116 -6.12 -22.15 -7.72
CA TRP A 116 -5.29 -23.34 -7.45
C TRP A 116 -5.52 -24.52 -8.40
N ASP A 117 -6.78 -24.84 -8.70
CA ASP A 117 -7.18 -25.97 -9.57
C ASP A 117 -7.84 -25.50 -10.89
N ARG A 118 -7.77 -24.19 -11.21
CA ARG A 118 -8.45 -23.58 -12.37
C ARG A 118 -7.50 -23.00 -13.41
N ILE A 119 -6.27 -22.69 -13.02
CA ILE A 119 -5.24 -22.14 -13.92
C ILE A 119 -3.94 -22.95 -13.82
N SER A 120 -3.06 -22.78 -14.79
CA SER A 120 -1.76 -23.48 -14.77
C SER A 120 -0.92 -23.05 -13.55
N ARG A 121 -0.08 -23.96 -13.03
CA ARG A 121 0.83 -23.67 -11.90
C ARG A 121 1.72 -22.44 -12.13
N ARG A 122 2.14 -22.20 -13.38
CA ARG A 122 2.92 -21.01 -13.74
C ARG A 122 2.08 -19.74 -13.65
N ALA A 123 0.86 -19.77 -14.18
CA ALA A 123 -0.06 -18.64 -14.11
C ALA A 123 -0.44 -18.31 -12.64
N HIS A 124 -0.64 -19.34 -11.81
CA HIS A 124 -0.91 -19.17 -10.38
C HIS A 124 0.22 -18.44 -9.64
N LEU A 125 1.46 -18.90 -9.84
CA LEU A 125 2.63 -18.25 -9.26
C LEU A 125 2.76 -16.79 -9.73
N TRP A 126 2.54 -16.54 -11.03
CA TRP A 126 2.58 -15.18 -11.57
C TRP A 126 1.45 -14.29 -11.04
N ALA A 127 0.28 -14.84 -10.74
CA ALA A 127 -0.76 -14.10 -10.03
C ALA A 127 -0.25 -13.65 -8.66
N GLY A 128 0.38 -14.53 -7.89
CA GLY A 128 0.98 -14.17 -6.60
C GLY A 128 2.08 -13.11 -6.73
N VAL A 129 2.93 -13.20 -7.76
CA VAL A 129 3.96 -12.18 -8.04
C VAL A 129 3.32 -10.83 -8.35
N ALA A 130 2.22 -10.82 -9.11
CA ALA A 130 1.48 -9.60 -9.39
C ALA A 130 0.90 -8.98 -8.10
N VAL A 131 0.36 -9.79 -7.17
CA VAL A 131 -0.08 -9.31 -5.84
C VAL A 131 1.10 -8.67 -5.09
N ALA A 132 2.26 -9.34 -5.01
CA ALA A 132 3.41 -8.82 -4.29
C ALA A 132 3.99 -7.52 -4.89
N ALA A 133 4.08 -7.45 -6.22
CA ALA A 133 4.57 -6.27 -6.91
C ALA A 133 3.61 -5.09 -6.76
N SER A 134 2.30 -5.34 -6.87
CA SER A 134 1.28 -4.28 -6.77
C SER A 134 1.09 -3.78 -5.34
N GLY A 135 1.08 -4.64 -4.33
CA GLY A 135 1.03 -4.20 -2.93
C GLY A 135 2.26 -3.39 -2.52
N MET A 136 3.46 -3.80 -2.96
CA MET A 136 4.67 -3.00 -2.76
C MET A 136 4.60 -1.65 -3.50
N ALA A 137 4.11 -1.63 -4.74
CA ALA A 137 3.95 -0.39 -5.51
C ALA A 137 2.93 0.56 -4.86
N SER A 138 1.80 0.04 -4.36
CA SER A 138 0.80 0.80 -3.59
C SER A 138 1.45 1.49 -2.39
N GLY A 139 2.18 0.73 -1.57
CA GLY A 139 2.93 1.28 -0.44
C GLY A 139 3.96 2.35 -0.84
N ILE A 140 4.65 2.18 -1.96
CA ILE A 140 5.59 3.19 -2.48
C ILE A 140 4.86 4.48 -2.87
N PHE A 141 3.77 4.39 -3.62
CA PHE A 141 3.06 5.58 -4.10
C PHE A 141 2.42 6.40 -2.98
N VAL A 142 1.83 5.76 -1.97
CA VAL A 142 1.27 6.49 -0.81
C VAL A 142 2.37 7.15 0.02
N VAL A 143 3.53 6.49 0.17
CA VAL A 143 4.69 7.07 0.87
C VAL A 143 5.31 8.20 0.06
N ILE A 144 5.26 8.17 -1.28
CA ILE A 144 5.68 9.32 -2.11
C ILE A 144 4.84 10.56 -1.80
N ALA A 145 3.52 10.41 -1.62
CA ALA A 145 2.65 11.52 -1.22
C ALA A 145 3.04 12.07 0.17
N ASN A 146 3.30 11.19 1.15
CA ASN A 146 3.83 11.61 2.46
C ASN A 146 5.20 12.27 2.36
N ALA A 147 6.10 11.74 1.53
CA ALA A 147 7.42 12.29 1.31
C ALA A 147 7.36 13.70 0.73
N TRP A 148 6.44 13.93 -0.22
CA TRP A 148 6.19 15.26 -0.75
C TRP A 148 5.71 16.25 0.32
N MET A 149 4.87 15.81 1.27
CA MET A 149 4.46 16.66 2.41
C MET A 149 5.65 17.10 3.28
N ASN A 150 6.75 16.34 3.28
CA ASN A 150 7.98 16.66 4.02
C ASN A 150 8.98 17.48 3.17
N ALA A 151 9.03 17.26 1.86
CA ALA A 151 9.92 17.96 0.93
C ALA A 151 9.14 18.46 -0.32
N PRO A 152 8.32 19.51 -0.18
CA PRO A 152 7.45 19.96 -1.26
C PRO A 152 8.27 20.49 -2.45
N THR A 153 7.95 20.01 -3.65
CA THR A 153 8.54 20.44 -4.93
C THR A 153 7.53 20.24 -6.07
N GLY A 154 7.88 20.64 -7.29
CA GLY A 154 7.02 20.47 -8.47
C GLY A 154 5.87 21.46 -8.55
N PHE A 155 6.04 22.68 -8.03
CA PHE A 155 5.10 23.79 -8.17
C PHE A 155 5.82 25.12 -8.01
N ALA A 156 5.16 26.21 -8.44
CA ALA A 156 5.54 27.59 -8.11
C ALA A 156 4.44 28.24 -7.26
N LEU A 157 4.80 29.23 -6.45
CA LEU A 157 3.85 29.99 -5.64
C LEU A 157 3.64 31.37 -6.28
N ALA A 158 2.41 31.67 -6.67
CA ALA A 158 2.01 32.98 -7.19
C ALA A 158 0.78 33.48 -6.42
N ASN A 159 0.90 34.63 -5.76
CA ASN A 159 -0.19 35.25 -4.98
C ASN A 159 -0.84 34.30 -3.95
N GLY A 160 -0.04 33.44 -3.31
CA GLY A 160 -0.55 32.47 -2.33
C GLY A 160 -1.27 31.26 -2.93
N GLN A 161 -1.25 31.12 -4.27
CA GLN A 161 -1.76 29.94 -4.97
C GLN A 161 -0.62 29.14 -5.60
N LEU A 162 -0.82 27.81 -5.65
CA LEU A 162 0.09 26.88 -6.29
C LEU A 162 -0.21 26.87 -7.80
N VAL A 163 0.80 27.20 -8.60
CA VAL A 163 0.73 27.27 -10.06
C VAL A 163 1.84 26.44 -10.67
N ASN A 164 1.75 26.14 -11.98
CA ASN A 164 2.75 25.35 -12.72
C ASN A 164 3.07 24.01 -12.05
N VAL A 165 2.02 23.27 -11.65
CA VAL A 165 2.16 21.97 -11.01
C VAL A 165 2.75 20.95 -11.98
N ASP A 166 3.85 20.33 -11.57
CA ASP A 166 4.49 19.19 -12.21
C ASP A 166 4.42 17.99 -11.25
N PRO A 167 3.45 17.09 -11.44
CA PRO A 167 3.28 15.92 -10.59
C PRO A 167 4.47 14.96 -10.62
N LEU A 168 5.18 14.85 -11.75
CA LEU A 168 6.33 13.96 -11.86
C LEU A 168 7.51 14.50 -11.04
N ALA A 169 7.76 15.81 -11.13
CA ALA A 169 8.75 16.46 -10.27
C ALA A 169 8.38 16.35 -8.79
N ALA A 170 7.10 16.51 -8.45
CA ALA A 170 6.60 16.34 -7.08
C ALA A 170 6.78 14.91 -6.54
N MET A 171 6.55 13.90 -7.38
CA MET A 171 6.80 12.50 -7.03
C MET A 171 8.30 12.20 -6.84
N ALA A 172 9.15 12.84 -7.64
CA ALA A 172 10.61 12.74 -7.55
C ALA A 172 11.24 13.63 -6.46
N ASN A 173 10.50 13.94 -5.39
CA ASN A 173 10.98 14.76 -4.29
C ASN A 173 12.16 14.12 -3.53
N ALA A 174 12.98 14.94 -2.89
CA ALA A 174 14.20 14.51 -2.22
C ALA A 174 13.98 13.52 -1.06
N ALA A 175 12.79 13.51 -0.44
CA ALA A 175 12.47 12.61 0.67
C ALA A 175 11.95 11.23 0.18
N ALA A 176 11.47 11.12 -1.06
CA ALA A 176 10.84 9.90 -1.56
C ALA A 176 11.77 8.66 -1.49
N PRO A 177 13.04 8.72 -1.92
CA PRO A 177 13.89 7.53 -1.93
C PRO A 177 14.12 6.96 -0.52
N SER A 178 14.39 7.81 0.47
CA SER A 178 14.68 7.35 1.84
C SER A 178 13.42 6.85 2.55
N GLN A 179 12.29 7.56 2.42
CA GLN A 179 11.05 7.18 3.09
C GLN A 179 10.44 5.92 2.49
N THR A 180 10.40 5.79 1.16
CA THR A 180 9.86 4.58 0.50
C THR A 180 10.70 3.35 0.84
N LEU A 181 12.03 3.45 0.75
CA LEU A 181 12.94 2.38 1.12
C LEU A 181 12.76 1.95 2.59
N HIS A 182 12.75 2.92 3.51
CA HIS A 182 12.57 2.62 4.93
C HIS A 182 11.22 1.96 5.21
N MET A 183 10.12 2.52 4.70
CA MET A 183 8.79 2.00 4.94
C MET A 183 8.61 0.58 4.38
N THR A 184 9.11 0.32 3.16
CA THR A 184 9.07 -1.01 2.56
C THR A 184 9.85 -2.03 3.41
N LEU A 185 11.08 -1.70 3.82
CA LEU A 185 11.88 -2.59 4.67
C LEU A 185 11.23 -2.83 6.04
N ALA A 186 10.66 -1.78 6.65
CA ALA A 186 9.95 -1.88 7.92
C ALA A 186 8.72 -2.78 7.81
N ALA A 187 7.95 -2.69 6.72
CA ALA A 187 6.81 -3.57 6.47
C ALA A 187 7.23 -5.04 6.35
N PHE A 188 8.32 -5.33 5.63
CA PHE A 188 8.86 -6.68 5.52
C PHE A 188 9.38 -7.20 6.86
N ALA A 189 10.09 -6.38 7.64
CA ALA A 189 10.58 -6.77 8.95
C ALA A 189 9.43 -7.05 9.92
N ALA A 190 8.48 -6.13 10.06
CA ALA A 190 7.35 -6.26 10.98
C ALA A 190 6.50 -7.49 10.66
N THR A 191 6.11 -7.67 9.40
CA THR A 191 5.33 -8.83 8.96
C THR A 191 6.12 -10.13 9.09
N GLY A 192 7.42 -10.12 8.76
CA GLY A 192 8.29 -11.28 8.91
C GLY A 192 8.39 -11.76 10.37
N PHE A 193 8.57 -10.83 11.32
CA PHE A 193 8.55 -11.16 12.76
C PHE A 193 7.17 -11.63 13.23
N ALA A 194 6.10 -11.01 12.75
CA ALA A 194 4.73 -11.42 13.10
C ALA A 194 4.38 -12.83 12.62
N VAL A 195 4.94 -13.28 11.48
CA VAL A 195 4.76 -14.65 10.99
C VAL A 195 5.67 -15.65 11.71
N ALA A 196 6.82 -15.21 12.23
CA ALA A 196 7.79 -16.06 12.92
C ALA A 196 7.44 -16.33 14.40
N GLY A 197 6.73 -15.40 15.05
CA GLY A 197 6.28 -15.52 16.44
C GLY A 197 5.00 -16.34 16.58
#